data_AF-A0A0G1N8N2-F1
#
_entry.id   AF-A0A0G1N8N2-F1
#
_cell.length_a   1.000
_cell.length_b   1.000
_cell.length_c   1.000
_cell.angle_alpha   90.00
_cell.angle_beta   90.00
_cell.angle_gamma   90.00
#
_symmetry.space_group_name_H-M   'P 1'
#
loop_
_entity.id
_entity.type
_entity.pdbx_description
1 polymer ?
#
loop_
_entity_poly.entity_id
_entity_poly.type
_entity_poly.pdbx_seq_one_letter_code
_entity_poly.pdbx_strand_id
1 'polypeptide(L)'
;MENLLAQKIENPVGPSGFAGGEDFFAALVPGLIRLGFVAGVLVFFFILLAGAIQWMTSGGDKAAIETARGKITNAIMGIVILFGILAILVFVGRFFGLDILENLKFNIEELKIRPQ
;
A
#
# COMPACT_ATOMS: atom_id res chain seq x y z
N MET A 1 34.73 -23.10 32.58
CA MET A 1 33.31 -22.76 32.90
C MET A 1 32.97 -21.48 32.16
N GLU A 2 32.99 -21.55 30.83
CA GLU A 2 32.81 -20.38 29.98
C GLU A 2 31.33 -20.22 29.60
N ASN A 3 30.79 -19.05 29.93
CA ASN A 3 29.83 -18.29 29.14
C ASN A 3 28.64 -19.06 28.55
N LEU A 4 27.80 -19.60 29.43
CA LEU A 4 26.45 -20.07 29.08
C LEU A 4 25.39 -18.96 29.10
N LEU A 5 25.80 -17.69 29.23
CA LEU A 5 24.89 -16.54 29.31
C LEU A 5 24.80 -15.72 28.00
N ALA A 6 25.50 -16.14 26.94
CA ALA A 6 25.60 -15.37 25.69
C ALA A 6 24.83 -15.98 24.50
N GLN A 7 24.09 -17.08 24.69
CA GLN A 7 23.25 -17.60 23.61
C GLN A 7 21.88 -16.93 23.68
N LYS A 8 21.73 -15.84 22.92
CA LYS A 8 20.42 -15.23 22.64
C LYS A 8 19.54 -16.31 22.01
N ILE A 9 18.63 -16.88 22.80
CA ILE A 9 17.65 -17.86 22.33
C ILE A 9 16.66 -17.07 21.47
N GLU A 10 16.89 -17.08 20.15
CA GLU A 10 15.97 -16.50 19.18
C GLU A 10 14.89 -17.53 18.84
N ASN A 11 13.65 -17.20 19.21
CA ASN A 11 12.48 -18.02 18.95
C ASN A 11 12.11 -17.93 17.46
N PRO A 12 12.13 -19.05 16.70
CA PRO A 12 11.85 -19.03 15.26
C PRO A 12 10.35 -18.91 14.90
N VAL A 13 9.43 -18.82 15.87
CA VAL A 13 7.95 -18.79 15.62
C VAL A 13 7.22 -17.71 16.43
N GLY A 14 7.92 -16.78 17.08
CA GLY A 14 7.30 -15.61 17.71
C GLY A 14 7.40 -14.39 16.80
N PRO A 15 6.42 -13.47 16.79
CA PRO A 15 6.65 -12.20 16.15
C PRO A 15 7.81 -11.54 16.89
N SER A 16 8.95 -11.43 16.23
CA SER A 16 10.04 -10.50 16.56
C SER A 16 9.57 -9.06 16.32
N GLY A 17 8.33 -8.76 16.67
CA GLY A 17 7.76 -7.43 16.63
C GLY A 17 8.15 -6.75 17.93
N PHE A 18 9.03 -5.76 17.82
CA PHE A 18 9.36 -4.80 18.88
C PHE A 18 10.45 -5.24 19.88
N ALA A 19 11.52 -5.90 19.43
CA ALA A 19 12.72 -6.06 20.28
C ALA A 19 13.49 -4.73 20.45
N GLY A 20 13.29 -3.76 19.56
CA GLY A 20 13.86 -2.42 19.65
C GLY A 20 13.03 -1.35 18.90
N GLY A 21 13.36 -0.08 19.14
CA GLY A 21 12.74 1.05 18.45
C GLY A 21 12.98 1.02 16.94
N GLU A 22 14.13 0.55 16.49
CA GLU A 22 14.49 0.41 15.07
C GLU A 22 13.57 -0.59 14.35
N ASP A 23 13.27 -1.74 14.97
CA ASP A 23 12.35 -2.75 14.44
C ASP A 23 10.90 -2.23 14.36
N PHE A 24 10.50 -1.38 15.31
CA PHE A 24 9.19 -0.74 15.28
C PHE A 24 9.05 0.18 14.06
N PHE A 25 10.05 1.02 13.76
CA PHE A 25 10.02 1.88 12.58
C PHE A 25 10.10 1.06 11.28
N ALA A 26 10.91 -0.01 11.26
CA ALA A 26 11.02 -0.91 10.11
C ALA A 26 9.70 -1.63 9.78
N ALA A 27 8.88 -1.96 10.79
CA ALA A 27 7.57 -2.59 10.58
C ALA A 27 6.44 -1.57 10.33
N LEU A 28 6.48 -0.41 11.00
CA LEU A 28 5.43 0.60 10.95
C LEU A 28 5.38 1.32 9.60
N VAL A 29 6.54 1.73 9.06
CA VAL A 29 6.62 2.48 7.80
C VAL A 29 5.98 1.71 6.62
N PRO A 30 6.36 0.46 6.31
CA PRO A 30 5.72 -0.30 5.24
C PRO A 30 4.26 -0.63 5.56
N GLY A 31 3.89 -0.83 6.82
CA GLY A 31 2.51 -1.02 7.24
C GLY A 31 1.61 0.18 6.93
N LEU A 32 2.08 1.39 7.26
CA LEU A 32 1.37 2.63 6.95
C LEU A 32 1.26 2.88 5.45
N ILE A 33 2.31 2.59 4.67
CA ILE A 33 2.27 2.73 3.21
C ILE A 33 1.22 1.78 2.61
N ARG A 34 1.17 0.51 3.05
CA ARG A 34 0.14 -0.45 2.59
C ARG A 34 -1.26 0.02 2.95
N LEU A 35 -1.47 0.44 4.19
CA LEU A 35 -2.77 0.93 4.66
C LEU A 35 -3.19 2.17 3.86
N GLY A 36 -2.29 3.13 3.69
CA GLY A 36 -2.51 4.33 2.89
C GLY A 36 -2.82 4.03 1.43
N PHE A 37 -2.16 3.03 0.84
CA PHE A 37 -2.46 2.61 -0.53
C PHE A 37 -3.86 1.99 -0.65
N VAL A 38 -4.23 1.08 0.25
CA VAL A 38 -5.57 0.48 0.28
C VAL A 38 -6.65 1.56 0.48
N ALA A 39 -6.44 2.47 1.43
CA ALA A 39 -7.35 3.59 1.66
C ALA A 39 -7.46 4.51 0.43
N GLY A 40 -6.33 4.82 -0.23
CA GLY A 40 -6.30 5.63 -1.44
C GLY A 40 -7.09 5.00 -2.59
N VAL A 41 -6.94 3.70 -2.81
CA VAL A 41 -7.70 2.95 -3.83
C VAL A 41 -9.20 2.93 -3.51
N LEU A 42 -9.57 2.75 -2.25
CA LEU A 42 -10.96 2.81 -1.82
C LEU A 42 -11.58 4.19 -2.08
N VAL A 43 -10.89 5.27 -1.68
CA VAL A 43 -11.35 6.64 -1.92
C VAL A 43 -11.51 6.92 -3.41
N PHE A 44 -10.52 6.53 -4.22
CA PHE A 44 -10.60 6.63 -5.68
C PHE A 44 -11.87 5.95 -6.23
N PHE A 45 -12.16 4.73 -5.76
CA PHE A 45 -13.33 3.97 -6.20
C PHE A 45 -14.64 4.71 -5.88
N PHE A 46 -14.79 5.25 -4.67
CA PHE A 46 -15.98 6.03 -4.30
C PHE A 46 -16.14 7.31 -5.11
N ILE A 47 -15.03 8.03 -5.38
CA ILE A 47 -15.07 9.25 -6.20
C ILE A 47 -15.47 8.93 -7.64
N LEU A 48 -14.97 7.83 -8.19
CA LEU A 48 -15.33 7.38 -9.54
C LEU A 48 -16.83 7.05 -9.61
N LEU A 49 -17.35 6.27 -8.66
CA LEU A 49 -18.78 5.97 -8.59
C LEU A 49 -19.63 7.24 -8.48
N ALA A 50 -19.23 8.18 -7.63
CA ALA A 50 -19.94 9.46 -7.49
C ALA A 50 -19.92 10.27 -8.80
N GLY A 51 -18.79 10.30 -9.51
CA GLY A 51 -18.68 10.95 -10.82
C GLY A 51 -19.53 10.26 -11.90
N ALA A 52 -19.56 8.93 -11.91
CA ALA A 52 -20.32 8.13 -12.86
C ALA A 52 -21.84 8.28 -12.65
N ILE A 53 -22.32 8.22 -11.40
CA ILE A 53 -23.72 8.45 -11.06
C ILE A 53 -24.13 9.86 -11.49
N GLN A 54 -23.30 10.87 -11.18
CA GLN A 54 -23.58 12.25 -11.58
C GLN A 54 -23.62 12.41 -13.11
N TRP A 55 -22.73 11.74 -13.85
CA TRP A 55 -22.76 11.79 -15.32
C TRP A 55 -24.04 11.17 -15.88
N MET A 56 -24.50 10.06 -15.30
CA MET A 56 -25.73 9.37 -15.70
C MET A 56 -26.99 10.19 -15.38
N THR A 57 -27.04 10.86 -14.23
CA THR A 57 -28.19 11.68 -13.82
C THR A 57 -28.20 13.08 -14.44
N SER A 58 -27.13 13.50 -15.12
CA SER A 58 -27.01 14.85 -15.70
C SER A 58 -28.01 15.13 -16.84
N GLY A 59 -28.64 14.11 -17.44
CA GLY A 59 -29.83 14.28 -18.30
C GLY A 59 -29.70 15.20 -19.53
N GLY A 60 -28.49 15.65 -19.89
CA GLY A 60 -28.24 16.63 -20.97
C GLY A 60 -27.87 18.04 -20.51
N ASP A 61 -27.87 18.33 -19.20
CA ASP A 61 -27.33 19.58 -18.65
C ASP A 61 -25.80 19.61 -18.82
N LYS A 62 -25.32 20.56 -19.62
CA LYS A 62 -23.90 20.74 -19.91
C LYS A 62 -23.07 21.02 -18.66
N ALA A 63 -23.59 21.80 -17.70
CA ALA A 63 -22.86 22.15 -16.49
C ALA A 63 -22.64 20.92 -15.58
N ALA A 64 -23.67 20.08 -15.48
CA ALA A 64 -23.60 18.83 -14.71
C ALA A 64 -22.64 17.82 -15.36
N ILE A 65 -22.65 17.70 -16.69
CA ILE A 65 -21.71 16.85 -17.45
C ILE A 65 -20.27 17.33 -17.27
N GLU A 66 -20.03 18.64 -17.33
CA GLU A 66 -18.69 19.21 -17.16
C GLU A 66 -18.15 18.95 -15.75
N THR A 67 -18.99 19.12 -14.73
CA THR A 67 -18.65 18.77 -13.34
C THR A 67 -18.33 17.28 -13.18
N ALA A 68 -19.14 16.40 -13.79
CA ALA A 68 -18.92 14.96 -13.75
C ALA A 68 -17.60 14.56 -14.43
N ARG A 69 -17.28 15.17 -15.57
CA ARG A 69 -15.99 14.99 -16.26
C ARG A 69 -14.84 15.44 -15.38
N GLY A 70 -14.94 16.61 -14.74
CA GLY A 70 -13.93 17.10 -13.81
C GLY A 70 -13.68 16.12 -12.65
N LYS A 71 -14.74 15.54 -12.08
CA LYS A 71 -14.61 14.50 -11.03
C LYS A 71 -13.88 13.26 -11.52
N ILE A 72 -14.20 12.77 -12.72
CA ILE A 72 -13.53 11.60 -13.31
C ILE A 72 -12.05 11.90 -13.58
N THR A 73 -11.73 13.06 -14.16
CA THR A 73 -10.33 13.47 -14.40
C THR A 73 -9.54 13.56 -13.10
N ASN A 74 -10.12 14.15 -12.05
CA ASN A 74 -9.48 14.25 -10.74
C ASN A 74 -9.27 12.86 -10.12
N ALA A 75 -10.23 11.94 -10.27
CA ALA A 75 -10.06 10.56 -9.84
C ALA A 75 -8.89 9.89 -10.56
N ILE A 76 -8.81 10.03 -11.88
CA ILE A 76 -7.70 9.48 -12.69
C ILE A 76 -6.36 10.04 -12.22
N MET A 77 -6.26 11.36 -12.01
CA MET A 77 -5.05 11.99 -11.47
C MET A 77 -4.67 11.43 -10.10
N GLY A 78 -5.65 11.16 -9.23
CA GLY A 78 -5.41 10.52 -7.93
C GLY A 78 -4.73 9.15 -8.06
N ILE A 79 -5.18 8.32 -9.00
CA ILE A 79 -4.54 7.03 -9.29
C ILE A 79 -3.11 7.21 -9.80
N VAL A 80 -2.91 8.14 -10.74
CA VAL A 80 -1.59 8.41 -11.32
C VAL A 80 -0.60 8.81 -10.22
N ILE A 81 -1.04 9.64 -9.27
CA ILE A 81 -0.22 10.05 -8.13
C ILE A 81 0.08 8.86 -7.21
N LEU A 82 -0.91 8.02 -6.88
CA LEU A 82 -0.68 6.82 -6.05
C LEU A 82 0.36 5.88 -6.65
N PHE A 83 0.27 5.61 -7.95
CA PHE A 83 1.28 4.81 -8.65
C PHE A 83 2.63 5.53 -8.74
N GLY A 84 2.63 6.85 -8.95
CA GLY A 84 3.84 7.67 -8.94
C GLY A 84 4.60 7.59 -7.62
N ILE A 85 3.89 7.66 -6.49
CA ILE A 85 4.49 7.50 -5.15
C ILE A 85 5.12 6.11 -5.01
N LEU A 86 4.40 5.04 -5.37
CA LEU A 86 4.97 3.68 -5.33
C LEU A 86 6.21 3.55 -6.23
N ALA A 87 6.18 4.11 -7.43
CA ALA A 87 7.32 4.09 -8.34
C ALA A 87 8.54 4.82 -7.75
N ILE A 88 8.32 5.99 -7.14
CA ILE A 88 9.38 6.75 -6.47
C ILE A 88 9.93 5.98 -5.27
N LEU A 89 9.06 5.39 -4.44
CA LEU A 89 9.48 4.59 -3.29
C LEU A 89 10.34 3.42 -3.75
N VAL A 90 9.89 2.64 -4.75
CA VAL A 90 10.67 1.52 -5.29
C VAL A 90 11.99 1.98 -5.89
N PHE A 91 12.00 3.11 -6.60
CA PHE A 91 13.22 3.69 -7.16
C PHE A 91 14.23 4.06 -6.06
N VAL A 92 13.76 4.77 -5.03
CA VAL A 92 14.58 5.17 -3.87
C VAL A 92 15.07 3.93 -3.11
N GLY A 93 14.20 2.96 -2.80
CA GLY A 93 14.61 1.75 -2.08
C GLY A 93 15.65 0.92 -2.85
N ARG A 94 15.53 0.82 -4.17
CA ARG A 94 16.57 0.17 -5.01
C ARG A 94 17.87 0.97 -5.05
N PHE A 95 17.80 2.29 -5.07
CA PHE A 95 18.98 3.16 -5.12
C PHE A 95 19.77 3.15 -3.80
N PHE A 96 19.08 3.11 -2.66
CA PHE A 96 19.68 3.08 -1.32
C PHE A 96 19.89 1.67 -0.75
N GLY A 97 19.52 0.61 -1.49
CA GLY A 97 19.70 -0.78 -1.05
C GLY A 97 18.83 -1.17 0.16
N LEU A 98 17.64 -0.59 0.28
CA LEU A 98 16.72 -0.87 1.39
C LEU A 98 15.81 -2.05 1.04
N ASP A 99 16.06 -3.22 1.64
CA ASP A 99 15.27 -4.45 1.47
C ASP A 99 13.82 -4.36 2.01
N ILE A 100 13.49 -3.27 2.71
CA ILE A 100 12.15 -3.04 3.31
C ILE A 100 11.04 -3.02 2.24
N LEU A 101 11.36 -2.67 1.00
CA LEU A 101 10.41 -2.70 -0.12
C LEU A 101 10.26 -4.09 -0.76
N GLU A 102 11.21 -5.01 -0.55
CA GLU A 102 11.09 -6.39 -1.02
C GLU A 102 9.98 -7.14 -0.26
N ASN A 103 9.82 -6.86 1.03
CA ASN A 103 8.72 -7.39 1.83
C ASN A 103 7.33 -6.86 1.41
N LEU A 104 7.23 -5.81 0.58
CA LEU A 104 5.97 -5.31 0.02
C LEU A 104 5.40 -6.20 -1.09
N LYS A 105 6.17 -7.20 -1.57
CA LYS A 105 5.66 -8.22 -2.48
C LYS A 105 4.55 -8.99 -1.76
N PHE A 106 3.30 -8.77 -2.19
CA PHE A 106 2.18 -9.61 -1.76
C PHE A 106 2.50 -11.06 -2.15
N ASN A 107 2.82 -11.89 -1.16
CA ASN A 107 3.16 -13.28 -1.40
C ASN A 107 1.88 -14.05 -1.75
N ILE A 108 1.64 -14.24 -3.04
CA ILE A 108 0.47 -14.94 -3.58
C ILE A 108 0.66 -16.46 -3.58
N GLU A 109 1.83 -16.95 -3.16
CA GLU A 109 2.15 -18.39 -3.17
C GLU A 109 1.40 -19.18 -2.09
N GLU A 110 0.85 -18.51 -1.07
CA GLU A 110 0.08 -19.16 0.01
C GLU A 110 -1.32 -19.63 -0.43
N LEU A 111 -1.81 -19.17 -1.59
CA LEU A 111 -3.07 -19.65 -2.19
C LEU A 111 -2.86 -20.79 -3.21
N LYS A 112 -1.62 -21.22 -3.45
CA LYS A 112 -1.37 -22.48 -4.15
C LYS A 112 -1.64 -23.58 -3.14
N ILE A 113 -2.91 -24.02 -3.09
CA ILE A 113 -3.35 -25.23 -2.41
C ILE A 113 -2.28 -26.28 -2.65
N ARG A 114 -1.59 -26.70 -1.58
CA ARG A 114 -0.64 -27.81 -1.66
C ARG A 114 -1.41 -28.97 -2.28
N PRO A 115 -1.02 -29.50 -3.44
CA PRO A 115 -1.49 -30.81 -3.82
C PRO A 115 -0.89 -31.79 -2.81
N GLN A 116 -1.74 -32.28 -1.91
CA GLN A 116 -1.59 -33.60 -1.31
C GLN A 116 -2.34 -34.54 -2.25
#